data_AF-A0A1F9QVF4-F1
#
_entry.id   AF-A0A1F9QVF4-F1
#
_cell.length_a   1.000
_cell.length_b   1.000
_cell.length_c   1.000
_cell.angle_alpha   90.00
_cell.angle_beta   90.00
_cell.angle_gamma   90.00
#
_symmetry.space_group_name_H-M   'P 1'
#
loop_
_entity.id
_entity.type
_entity.pdbx_description
1 polymer ?
#
loop_
_entity_poly.entity_id
_entity_poly.type
_entity_poly.pdbx_seq_one_letter_code
_entity_poly.pdbx_strand_id
1 'polypeptide(L)'
;MKATPLIILGLLLNLGAFVCYPETGRMGMTFLYVSMMLWTAFALLITRYSPGPGPAWKTVQLMFFAAACAFSALSLLPQKDGVSALTKFNKGQYPNRRDIYIGLLRLGINYPALLPPQKEEILP
;
A
#
# COMPACT_ATOMS: atom_id res chain seq x y z
N MET A 1 -10.42 8.41 -19.73
CA MET A 1 -9.08 8.34 -19.08
C MET A 1 -8.51 6.96 -19.40
N LYS A 2 -7.21 6.81 -19.69
CA LYS A 2 -6.64 5.46 -19.88
C LYS A 2 -6.67 4.71 -18.55
N ALA A 3 -6.80 3.38 -18.57
CA ALA A 3 -6.78 2.57 -17.33
C ALA A 3 -5.39 2.56 -16.67
N THR A 4 -4.33 2.68 -17.46
CA THR A 4 -2.93 2.65 -17.02
C THR A 4 -2.62 3.51 -15.79
N PRO A 5 -2.95 4.81 -15.72
CA PRO A 5 -2.71 5.61 -14.52
C PRO A 5 -3.44 5.10 -13.27
N LEU A 6 -4.69 4.63 -13.41
CA LEU A 6 -5.43 4.05 -12.29
C LEU A 6 -4.79 2.75 -11.82
N ILE A 7 -4.39 1.89 -12.75
CA ILE A 7 -3.71 0.62 -12.43
C ILE A 7 -2.42 0.92 -11.66
N ILE A 8 -1.53 1.76 -12.20
CA ILE A 8 -0.27 2.13 -11.55
C ILE A 8 -0.52 2.69 -10.15
N LEU A 9 -1.50 3.60 -10.02
CA LEU A 9 -1.84 4.18 -8.73
C LEU A 9 -2.32 3.13 -7.72
N GLY A 10 -3.23 2.24 -8.14
CA GLY A 10 -3.73 1.16 -7.28
C GLY A 10 -2.64 0.20 -6.84
N LEU A 11 -1.72 -0.16 -7.75
CA LEU A 11 -0.56 -0.99 -7.45
C LEU A 11 0.37 -0.30 -6.43
N LEU A 12 0.71 0.97 -6.65
CA LEU A 12 1.59 1.74 -5.76
C LEU A 12 0.99 1.91 -4.37
N LEU A 13 -0.31 2.17 -4.25
CA LEU A 13 -0.98 2.32 -2.95
C LEU A 13 -0.99 1.01 -2.16
N ASN A 14 -1.31 -0.11 -2.81
CA ASN A 14 -1.32 -1.41 -2.16
C ASN A 14 0.09 -1.88 -1.77
N LEU A 15 1.07 -1.66 -2.66
CA LEU A 15 2.47 -1.96 -2.39
C LEU A 15 3.00 -1.07 -1.26
N GLY A 16 2.70 0.22 -1.29
CA GLY A 16 3.09 1.18 -0.26
C GLY A 16 2.52 0.79 1.11
N ALA A 17 1.23 0.45 1.19
CA ALA A 17 0.62 -0.02 2.44
C ALA A 17 1.29 -1.32 2.95
N PHE A 18 1.56 -2.27 2.04
CA PHE A 18 2.24 -3.52 2.37
C PHE A 18 3.66 -3.30 2.93
N VAL A 19 4.43 -2.38 2.33
CA VAL A 19 5.79 -2.04 2.78
C VAL A 19 5.76 -1.27 4.10
N CYS A 20 4.84 -0.32 4.24
CA CYS A 20 4.72 0.50 5.45
C CYS A 20 4.25 -0.31 6.67
N TYR A 21 3.34 -1.26 6.48
CA TYR A 21 2.80 -2.07 7.59
C TYR A 21 3.17 -3.53 7.42
N PRO A 22 4.45 -3.90 7.65
CA PRO A 22 5.02 -5.19 7.27
C PRO A 22 4.56 -6.36 8.14
N GLU A 23 3.78 -6.12 9.21
CA GLU A 23 3.34 -7.14 10.15
C GLU A 23 2.17 -8.00 9.64
N THR A 24 2.12 -8.27 8.33
CA THR A 24 0.94 -8.87 7.68
C THR A 24 0.81 -10.39 7.78
N GLY A 25 1.81 -11.04 8.37
CA GLY A 25 1.83 -12.50 8.49
C GLY A 25 1.88 -13.22 7.14
N ARG A 26 1.48 -14.51 7.14
CA ARG A 26 1.55 -15.39 5.96
C ARG A 26 0.63 -14.92 4.83
N MET A 27 -0.50 -14.32 5.16
CA MET A 27 -1.51 -13.89 4.19
C MET A 27 -1.19 -12.56 3.47
N GLY A 28 -0.13 -11.86 3.90
CA GLY A 28 0.23 -10.57 3.31
C GLY A 28 0.49 -10.58 1.80
N MET A 29 1.28 -11.55 1.32
CA MET A 29 1.60 -11.66 -0.12
C MET A 29 0.37 -12.04 -0.93
N THR A 30 -0.45 -12.97 -0.40
CA THR A 30 -1.72 -13.36 -1.02
C THR A 30 -2.65 -12.16 -1.13
N PHE A 31 -2.80 -11.37 -0.07
CA PHE A 31 -3.58 -10.14 -0.09
C PHE A 31 -3.05 -9.18 -1.16
N LEU A 32 -1.73 -8.98 -1.25
CA LEU A 32 -1.13 -8.08 -2.23
C LEU A 32 -1.51 -8.49 -3.66
N TYR A 33 -1.32 -9.77 -4.03
CA TYR A 33 -1.66 -10.26 -5.38
C TYR A 33 -3.16 -10.15 -5.68
N VAL A 34 -4.01 -10.57 -4.74
CA VAL A 34 -5.47 -10.50 -4.92
C VAL A 34 -5.93 -9.05 -5.05
N SER A 35 -5.43 -8.16 -4.20
CA SER A 35 -5.76 -6.73 -4.22
C SER A 35 -5.29 -6.09 -5.53
N MET A 36 -4.06 -6.37 -5.98
CA MET A 36 -3.54 -5.88 -7.26
C MET A 36 -4.41 -6.32 -8.44
N MET A 37 -4.83 -7.58 -8.47
CA MET A 37 -5.72 -8.12 -9.51
C MET A 37 -7.09 -7.44 -9.47
N LEU A 38 -7.68 -7.31 -8.28
CA LEU A 38 -8.99 -6.70 -8.07
C LEU A 38 -8.99 -5.23 -8.52
N TRP A 39 -8.02 -4.42 -8.08
CA TRP A 39 -7.94 -3.01 -8.44
C TRP A 39 -7.59 -2.79 -9.91
N THR A 40 -6.85 -3.71 -10.52
CA THR A 40 -6.61 -3.70 -11.97
C THR A 40 -7.91 -3.93 -12.74
N ALA A 41 -8.68 -4.96 -12.36
CA ALA A 41 -9.99 -5.23 -12.96
C ALA A 41 -10.96 -4.05 -12.77
N PHE A 42 -11.00 -3.48 -11.56
CA PHE A 42 -11.84 -2.33 -11.26
C PHE A 42 -11.44 -1.09 -12.09
N ALA A 43 -10.14 -0.81 -12.24
CA ALA A 43 -9.66 0.27 -13.10
C ALA A 43 -10.11 0.12 -14.56
N LEU A 44 -10.08 -1.10 -15.11
CA LEU A 44 -10.58 -1.39 -16.45
C LEU A 44 -12.10 -1.16 -16.56
N LEU A 45 -12.87 -1.56 -15.54
CA LEU A 45 -14.32 -1.34 -15.52
C LEU A 45 -14.68 0.15 -15.47
N ILE A 46 -14.12 0.91 -14.53
CA ILE A 46 -14.48 2.33 -14.40
C ILE A 46 -14.05 3.11 -15.66
N THR A 47 -12.91 2.79 -16.26
CA THR A 47 -12.50 3.46 -17.51
C THR A 47 -13.41 3.17 -18.69
N ARG A 48 -14.04 1.99 -18.73
CA ARG A 48 -14.99 1.60 -19.77
C ARG A 48 -16.39 2.23 -19.58
N TYR A 49 -16.84 2.35 -18.34
CA TYR A 49 -18.23 2.75 -18.03
C TYR A 49 -18.38 4.16 -17.45
N SER A 50 -17.31 4.93 -17.29
CA SER A 50 -17.39 6.31 -16.76
C SER A 50 -17.93 7.29 -17.82
N PRO A 51 -19.09 7.92 -17.57
CA PRO A 51 -19.79 8.72 -18.58
C PRO A 51 -19.27 10.17 -18.74
N GLY A 52 -18.29 10.61 -17.94
CA GLY A 52 -17.84 12.02 -17.93
C GLY A 52 -16.55 12.26 -18.73
N PRO A 53 -16.58 13.01 -19.85
CA PRO A 53 -15.40 13.26 -20.68
C PRO A 53 -14.47 14.37 -20.16
N GLY A 54 -14.95 15.20 -19.22
CA GLY A 54 -14.25 16.41 -18.75
C GLY A 54 -13.01 16.14 -17.88
N PRO A 55 -12.00 17.03 -17.90
CA PRO A 55 -10.81 16.92 -17.06
C PRO A 55 -11.14 16.92 -15.56
N ALA A 56 -12.08 17.77 -15.13
CA ALA A 56 -12.54 17.82 -13.74
C ALA A 56 -13.11 16.46 -13.28
N TRP A 57 -13.93 15.81 -14.13
CA TRP A 57 -14.48 14.48 -13.83
C TRP A 57 -13.40 13.41 -13.72
N LYS A 58 -12.38 13.47 -14.59
CA LYS A 58 -11.23 12.55 -14.52
C LYS A 58 -10.46 12.71 -13.22
N THR A 59 -10.25 13.95 -12.75
CA THR A 59 -9.60 14.23 -11.47
C THR A 59 -10.42 13.71 -10.30
N VAL A 60 -11.73 13.96 -10.29
CA VAL A 60 -12.64 13.42 -9.26
C VAL A 60 -12.59 11.89 -9.24
N GLN A 61 -12.71 11.24 -10.40
CA GLN A 61 -12.59 9.79 -10.54
C GLN A 61 -11.25 9.26 -10.01
N LEU A 62 -10.14 9.93 -10.33
CA LEU A 62 -8.81 9.57 -9.84
C LEU A 62 -8.72 9.67 -8.32
N MET A 63 -9.20 10.76 -7.74
CA MET A 63 -9.18 10.97 -6.28
C MET A 63 -10.02 9.93 -5.55
N PHE A 64 -11.25 9.66 -6.02
CA PHE A 64 -12.10 8.63 -5.44
C PHE A 64 -11.48 7.24 -5.56
N PHE A 65 -10.90 6.91 -6.72
CA PHE A 65 -10.21 5.64 -6.91
C PHE A 65 -9.01 5.50 -5.97
N ALA A 66 -8.20 6.55 -5.84
CA ALA A 66 -7.05 6.57 -4.93
C ALA A 66 -7.48 6.40 -3.47
N ALA A 67 -8.51 7.14 -3.05
CA ALA A 67 -9.05 7.06 -1.70
C ALA A 67 -9.60 5.66 -1.40
N ALA A 68 -10.34 5.06 -2.34
CA ALA A 68 -10.87 3.71 -2.19
C ALA A 68 -9.75 2.66 -2.11
N CYS A 69 -8.71 2.77 -2.97
CA CYS A 69 -7.53 1.92 -2.91
C CYS A 69 -6.82 2.03 -1.55
N ALA A 70 -6.53 3.26 -1.11
CA ALA A 70 -5.84 3.52 0.15
C ALA A 70 -6.65 3.03 1.35
N PHE A 71 -7.95 3.31 1.37
CA PHE A 71 -8.86 2.84 2.42
C PHE A 71 -8.89 1.31 2.49
N SER A 72 -9.06 0.64 1.33
CA SER A 72 -9.04 -0.82 1.27
C SER A 72 -7.70 -1.40 1.70
N ALA A 73 -6.59 -0.84 1.22
CA ALA A 73 -5.26 -1.31 1.56
C ALA A 73 -4.96 -1.14 3.05
N LEU A 74 -5.41 -0.05 3.68
CA LEU A 74 -5.16 0.17 5.11
C LEU A 74 -6.15 -0.60 6.01
N SER A 75 -7.39 -0.80 5.55
CA SER A 75 -8.44 -1.46 6.37
C SER A 75 -8.38 -2.97 6.28
N LEU A 76 -8.08 -3.52 5.11
CA LEU A 76 -8.22 -4.96 4.82
C LEU A 76 -6.89 -5.71 4.77
N LEU A 77 -5.75 -5.00 4.75
CA LEU A 77 -4.45 -5.64 4.80
C LEU A 77 -4.35 -6.44 6.10
N PRO A 78 -4.14 -7.77 6.04
CA PRO A 78 -4.02 -8.59 7.23
C PRO A 78 -2.90 -8.07 8.12
N GLN A 79 -3.08 -8.11 9.44
CA GLN A 79 -2.08 -7.74 10.44
C GLN A 79 -2.04 -8.81 11.53
N LYS A 80 -0.84 -9.20 11.97
CA LYS A 80 -0.62 -10.27 12.95
C LYS A 80 -1.23 -9.98 14.31
N ASP A 81 -1.26 -8.71 14.71
CA ASP A 81 -1.84 -8.24 15.96
C ASP A 81 -3.36 -8.06 15.91
N GLY A 82 -3.99 -8.34 14.75
CA GLY A 82 -5.43 -8.16 14.54
C GLY A 82 -5.88 -6.70 14.47
N VAL A 83 -4.96 -5.73 14.54
CA VAL A 83 -5.28 -4.30 14.47
C VAL A 83 -5.01 -3.82 13.05
N SER A 84 -6.03 -3.31 12.37
CA SER A 84 -5.89 -2.84 10.98
C SER A 84 -4.85 -1.72 10.86
N ALA A 85 -4.17 -1.65 9.72
CA ALA A 85 -3.21 -0.58 9.43
C ALA A 85 -3.88 0.80 9.46
N LEU A 86 -5.17 0.90 9.10
CA LEU A 86 -5.94 2.13 9.23
C LEU A 86 -6.12 2.55 10.70
N THR A 87 -6.39 1.59 11.59
CA THR A 87 -6.47 1.86 13.03
C THR A 87 -5.12 2.32 13.59
N LYS A 88 -4.01 1.70 13.16
CA LYS A 88 -2.64 2.13 13.53
C LYS A 88 -2.37 3.57 13.07
N PHE A 89 -2.68 3.86 11.81
CA PHE A 89 -2.55 5.20 11.23
C PHE A 89 -3.36 6.25 12.02
N ASN A 90 -4.62 5.96 12.35
CA ASN A 90 -5.48 6.86 13.11
C ASN A 90 -5.00 7.08 14.56
N LYS A 91 -4.24 6.13 15.11
CA LYS A 91 -3.59 6.26 16.42
C LYS A 91 -2.24 6.99 16.36
N GLY A 92 -1.85 7.52 15.20
CA GLY A 92 -0.55 8.16 14.99
C GLY A 92 0.63 7.19 14.94
N GLN A 93 0.37 5.89 14.79
CA GLN A 93 1.40 4.85 14.67
C GLN A 93 1.85 4.77 13.20
N TYR A 94 2.66 5.74 12.79
CA TYR A 94 3.22 5.80 11.45
C TYR A 94 4.42 4.84 11.30
N PRO A 95 4.64 4.30 10.08
CA PRO A 95 5.77 3.42 9.81
C PRO A 95 7.11 4.14 10.03
N ASN A 96 8.03 3.47 10.72
CA ASN A 96 9.40 3.92 10.88
C ASN A 96 10.33 3.29 9.84
N ARG A 97 11.62 3.66 9.85
CA ARG A 97 12.61 3.14 8.88
C ARG A 97 12.76 1.62 8.96
N ARG A 98 12.67 1.04 10.15
CA ARG A 98 12.75 -0.41 10.37
C ARG A 98 11.54 -1.11 9.76
N ASP A 99 10.34 -0.54 9.89
CA ASP A 99 9.13 -1.10 9.29
C ASP A 99 9.26 -1.17 7.77
N ILE A 100 9.70 -0.07 7.15
CA ILE A 100 9.95 0.01 5.71
C ILE A 100 11.02 -1.01 5.29
N TYR A 101 12.11 -1.13 6.06
CA TYR A 101 13.16 -2.13 5.78
C TYR A 101 12.60 -3.55 5.77
N ILE A 102 11.82 -3.92 6.79
CA ILE A 102 11.20 -5.25 6.88
C ILE A 102 10.24 -5.45 5.71
N GLY A 103 9.44 -4.45 5.37
CA GLY A 103 8.52 -4.49 4.23
C GLY A 103 9.22 -4.74 2.90
N LEU A 104 10.33 -4.01 2.65
CA LEU A 104 11.17 -4.21 1.46
C LEU A 104 11.85 -5.58 1.46
N LEU A 105 12.34 -6.04 2.60
CA LEU A 105 12.97 -7.36 2.73
C LEU A 105 12.00 -8.48 2.36
N ARG A 106 10.70 -8.34 2.68
CA ARG A 106 9.66 -9.28 2.26
C ARG A 106 9.40 -9.31 0.76
N LEU A 107 9.79 -8.26 0.05
CA LEU A 107 9.80 -8.21 -1.42
C LEU A 107 11.13 -8.70 -2.02
N GLY A 108 12.07 -9.15 -1.19
CA GLY A 108 13.42 -9.55 -1.60
C GLY A 108 14.39 -8.38 -1.79
N ILE A 109 14.01 -7.16 -1.39
CA ILE A 109 14.84 -5.96 -1.52
C ILE A 109 15.57 -5.72 -0.20
N ASN A 110 16.88 -6.02 -0.17
CA ASN A 110 17.73 -5.70 0.98
C ASN A 110 18.31 -4.29 0.84
N TYR A 111 17.83 -3.35 1.65
CA TYR A 111 18.30 -1.97 1.66
C TYR A 111 18.80 -1.55 3.07
N PRO A 112 20.05 -1.92 3.44
CA PRO A 112 20.56 -1.83 4.81
C PRO A 112 20.68 -0.39 5.34
N ALA A 113 20.70 0.62 4.47
CA ALA A 113 20.71 2.04 4.87
C ALA A 113 19.47 2.49 5.67
N LEU A 114 18.39 1.69 5.66
CA LEU A 114 17.20 1.93 6.48
C LEU A 114 17.32 1.38 7.91
N LEU A 115 18.32 0.54 8.18
CA LEU A 115 18.58 0.10 9.55
C LEU A 115 19.14 1.28 10.35
N PRO A 116 18.75 1.45 11.62
CA PRO A 116 19.43 2.39 12.49
C PRO A 116 20.92 2.00 12.58
N PRO A 117 21.84 2.98 12.66
CA PRO A 117 23.25 2.68 12.87
C PRO A 117 23.38 1.78 14.09
N GLN A 118 24.07 0.65 13.95
CA GLN A 118 24.42 -0.20 15.09
C GLN A 118 25.27 0.68 16.02
N LYS A 119 24.80 0.93 17.25
CA LYS A 119 25.67 1.48 18.28
C LYS A 119 26.81 0.47 18.42
N GLU A 120 28.04 0.89 18.15
CA GLU A 120 29.21 0.12 18.53
C GLU A 120 29.07 -0.16 20.04
N GLU A 121 28.93 -1.43 20.41
CA GLU A 121 29.08 -1.84 21.80
C GLU A 121 30.49 -1.43 22.20
N ILE A 122 30.59 -0.37 22.98
CA ILE A 122 31.82 -0.03 23.69
C ILE A 122 32.00 -1.16 24.70
N LEU A 123 32.76 -2.18 24.30
CA LEU A 123 33.21 -3.24 25.19
C LEU A 123 34.01 -2.57 26.33
N PRO A 124 33.71 -2.87 27.60
CA PRO A 124 34.46 -2.34 28.74
C PRO A 124 35.92 -2.83 28.75
#